data_AF-A0A763CP65-F1
#
_entry.id   AF-A0A763CP65-F1
#
_cell.length_a   1.000
_cell.length_b   1.000
_cell.length_c   1.000
_cell.angle_alpha   90.00
_cell.angle_beta   90.00
_cell.angle_gamma   90.00
#
_symmetry.space_group_name_H-M   'P 1'
#
loop_
_entity.id
_entity.type
_entity.pdbx_description
1 polymer ?
#
loop_
_entity_poly.entity_id
_entity_poly.type
_entity_poly.pdbx_seq_one_letter_code
_entity_poly.pdbx_strand_id
1 'polypeptide(L)'
;QEMPPNIKSRMPAFIAASIYDWAEMEAEAGRTVEPYFQQVFDRVAHHWRLNERIAAKYYRFAALWLLRDLDGKPRASSINDVALLEKADRLLARAAELHPKIQVKTMRERIAARIRALTDKG
;
A
#
# COMPACT_ATOMS: atom_id res chain seq x y z
N GLN A 1 -28.49 17.85 12.23
CA GLN A 1 -28.28 16.79 13.24
C GLN A 1 -26.78 16.57 13.39
N GLU A 2 -26.19 16.95 14.52
CA GLU A 2 -24.78 16.66 14.81
C GLU A 2 -24.65 15.27 15.44
N MET A 3 -23.75 14.46 14.89
CA MET A 3 -23.58 13.07 15.34
C MET A 3 -22.92 12.97 16.72
N PRO A 4 -23.30 11.98 17.55
CA PRO A 4 -22.70 11.72 18.85
C PRO A 4 -21.16 11.55 18.81
N PRO A 5 -20.42 12.04 19.83
CA PRO A 5 -18.96 12.08 19.83
C PRO A 5 -18.29 10.69 19.71
N ASN A 6 -18.92 9.66 20.27
CA ASN A 6 -18.50 8.26 20.19
C ASN A 6 -18.62 7.66 18.78
N ILE A 7 -19.53 8.17 17.94
CA ILE A 7 -19.62 7.78 16.52
C ILE A 7 -18.56 8.52 15.71
N LYS A 8 -18.30 9.81 16.00
CA LYS A 8 -17.24 10.60 15.36
C LYS A 8 -15.86 9.93 15.46
N SER A 9 -15.55 9.27 16.58
CA SER A 9 -14.28 8.54 16.78
C SER A 9 -14.13 7.25 15.95
N ARG A 10 -15.23 6.63 15.48
CA ARG A 10 -15.19 5.38 14.70
C ARG A 10 -15.22 5.61 13.19
N MET A 11 -15.66 6.78 12.74
CA MET A 11 -15.76 7.11 11.32
C MET A 11 -14.44 6.99 10.55
N PRO A 12 -13.28 7.47 11.06
CA PRO A 12 -12.00 7.31 10.35
C PRO A 12 -11.62 5.85 10.09
N ALA A 13 -11.80 4.98 11.09
CA ALA A 13 -11.51 3.56 10.96
C ALA A 13 -12.47 2.87 9.98
N PHE A 14 -13.76 3.24 10.00
CA PHE A 14 -14.75 2.73 9.05
C PHE A 14 -14.42 3.14 7.62
N ILE A 15 -14.18 4.42 7.36
CA ILE A 15 -13.83 4.94 6.02
C ILE A 15 -12.55 4.25 5.53
N ALA A 16 -11.53 4.14 6.38
CA ALA A 16 -10.28 3.48 6.02
C ALA A 16 -10.50 2.00 5.65
N ALA A 17 -11.33 1.28 6.40
CA ALA A 17 -11.67 -0.11 6.06
C ALA A 17 -12.42 -0.22 4.73
N SER A 18 -13.49 0.55 4.54
CA SER A 18 -14.31 0.48 3.31
C SER A 18 -13.53 0.84 2.06
N ILE A 19 -12.67 1.86 2.11
CA ILE A 19 -11.85 2.27 0.97
C ILE A 19 -10.75 1.25 0.68
N TYR A 20 -10.21 0.62 1.72
CA TYR A 20 -9.22 -0.45 1.53
C TYR A 20 -9.85 -1.66 0.83
N ASP A 21 -11.01 -2.11 1.32
CA ASP A 21 -11.72 -3.26 0.74
C ASP A 21 -12.13 -2.99 -0.72
N TRP A 22 -12.64 -1.77 -1.00
CA TRP A 22 -12.92 -1.33 -2.37
C TRP A 22 -11.66 -1.33 -3.25
N ALA A 23 -10.55 -0.77 -2.76
CA ALA A 23 -9.31 -0.68 -3.53
C ALA A 23 -8.73 -2.07 -3.85
N GLU A 24 -8.80 -3.03 -2.92
CA GLU A 24 -8.42 -4.42 -3.20
C GLU A 24 -9.26 -5.01 -4.34
N MET A 25 -10.58 -4.84 -4.28
CA MET A 25 -11.51 -5.38 -5.28
C MET A 25 -11.33 -4.76 -6.68
N GLU A 26 -11.19 -3.44 -6.75
CA GLU A 26 -10.95 -2.72 -8.01
C GLU A 26 -9.62 -3.09 -8.63
N ALA A 27 -8.57 -3.17 -7.81
CA ALA A 27 -7.25 -3.50 -8.27
C ALA A 27 -7.15 -4.96 -8.75
N GLU A 28 -7.83 -5.91 -8.08
CA GLU A 28 -7.99 -7.28 -8.59
C GLU A 28 -8.72 -7.34 -9.93
N ALA A 29 -9.66 -6.42 -10.16
CA ALA A 29 -10.36 -6.29 -11.43
C ALA A 29 -9.58 -5.48 -12.50
N GLY A 30 -8.33 -5.09 -12.23
CA GLY A 30 -7.50 -4.32 -13.16
C GLY A 30 -7.93 -2.86 -13.35
N ARG A 31 -8.80 -2.34 -12.47
CA ARG A 31 -9.29 -0.96 -12.51
C ARG A 31 -8.42 -0.05 -11.65
N THR A 32 -8.41 1.23 -12.00
CA THR A 32 -7.70 2.25 -11.21
C THR A 32 -8.40 2.50 -9.87
N VAL A 33 -7.62 2.59 -8.80
CA VAL A 33 -8.09 2.96 -7.45
C VAL A 33 -7.92 4.46 -7.16
N GLU A 34 -7.35 5.19 -8.11
CA GLU A 34 -7.05 6.61 -7.98
C GLU A 34 -8.23 7.48 -8.44
N PRO A 35 -8.44 8.66 -7.82
CA PRO A 35 -7.60 9.28 -6.78
C PRO A 35 -7.99 8.90 -5.33
N TYR A 36 -9.05 8.11 -5.16
CA TYR A 36 -9.69 7.92 -3.85
C TYR A 36 -8.80 7.18 -2.86
N PHE A 37 -8.08 6.15 -3.31
CA PHE A 37 -7.14 5.43 -2.46
C PHE A 37 -6.07 6.38 -1.92
N GLN A 38 -5.42 7.18 -2.77
CA GLN A 38 -4.33 8.07 -2.34
C GLN A 38 -4.81 9.14 -1.36
N GLN A 39 -6.01 9.70 -1.57
CA GLN A 39 -6.58 10.70 -0.64
C GLN A 39 -6.82 10.13 0.77
N VAL A 40 -7.28 8.88 0.85
CA VAL A 40 -7.53 8.24 2.14
C VAL A 40 -6.23 7.72 2.74
N PHE A 41 -5.31 7.24 1.91
CA PHE A 41 -3.99 6.81 2.36
C PHE A 41 -3.24 7.95 3.05
N ASP A 42 -3.24 9.16 2.47
CA ASP A 42 -2.64 10.34 3.09
C ASP A 42 -3.20 10.61 4.50
N ARG A 43 -4.53 10.53 4.65
CA ARG A 43 -5.20 10.68 5.95
C ARG A 43 -4.82 9.57 6.93
N VAL A 44 -4.77 8.32 6.47
CA VAL A 44 -4.37 7.15 7.28
C VAL A 44 -2.91 7.26 7.72
N ALA A 45 -2.02 7.73 6.85
CA ALA A 45 -0.59 7.81 7.09
C ALA A 45 -0.18 8.98 7.98
N HIS A 46 -0.88 10.12 7.88
CA HIS A 46 -0.40 11.38 8.44
C HIS A 46 -1.37 12.07 9.42
N HIS A 47 -2.68 11.81 9.32
CA HIS A 47 -3.68 12.64 10.01
C HIS A 47 -4.52 11.87 11.04
N TRP A 48 -4.88 10.63 10.76
CA TRP A 48 -5.75 9.84 11.62
C TRP A 48 -4.95 8.98 12.61
N ARG A 49 -5.36 9.00 13.88
CA ARG A 49 -4.85 8.09 14.92
C ARG A 49 -5.58 6.76 14.84
N LEU A 50 -5.18 5.91 13.91
CA LEU A 50 -5.74 4.57 13.68
C LEU A 50 -4.88 3.46 14.29
N ASN A 51 -5.44 2.25 14.36
CA ASN A 51 -4.68 1.05 14.66
C ASN A 51 -3.58 0.85 13.61
N GLU A 52 -2.35 0.57 14.06
CA GLU A 52 -1.17 0.41 13.21
C GLU A 52 -1.35 -0.68 12.13
N ARG A 53 -2.17 -1.70 12.39
CA ARG A 53 -2.50 -2.73 11.41
C ARG A 53 -3.25 -2.16 10.19
N ILE A 54 -4.12 -1.17 10.38
CA ILE A 54 -4.83 -0.51 9.27
C ILE A 54 -3.82 0.27 8.44
N ALA A 55 -2.98 1.08 9.07
CA ALA A 55 -1.94 1.83 8.36
C ALA A 55 -0.98 0.88 7.62
N ALA A 56 -0.54 -0.21 8.25
CA ALA A 56 0.34 -1.20 7.63
C ALA A 56 -0.28 -1.83 6.37
N LYS A 57 -1.59 -2.13 6.38
CA LYS A 57 -2.33 -2.61 5.20
C LYS A 57 -2.26 -1.59 4.06
N TYR A 58 -2.52 -0.31 4.34
CA TYR A 58 -2.43 0.75 3.33
C TYR A 58 -1.04 0.89 2.72
N TYR A 59 0.01 0.93 3.55
CA TYR A 59 1.40 0.97 3.06
C TYR A 59 1.73 -0.24 2.19
N ARG A 60 1.30 -1.45 2.60
CA ARG A 60 1.49 -2.67 1.82
C ARG A 60 0.77 -2.58 0.48
N PHE A 61 -0.50 -2.18 0.46
CA PHE A 61 -1.26 -2.07 -0.78
C PHE A 61 -0.65 -1.03 -1.72
N ALA A 62 -0.31 0.16 -1.21
CA ALA A 62 0.33 1.21 -2.01
C ALA A 62 1.62 0.72 -2.68
N ALA A 63 2.45 -0.04 -1.95
CA ALA A 63 3.65 -0.63 -2.52
C ALA A 63 3.35 -1.65 -3.63
N LEU A 64 2.39 -2.56 -3.40
CA LEU A 64 2.02 -3.58 -4.37
C LEU A 64 1.36 -2.97 -5.61
N TRP A 65 0.60 -1.88 -5.45
CA TRP A 65 -0.01 -1.13 -6.53
C TRP A 65 1.04 -0.57 -7.50
N LEU A 66 2.15 0.00 -6.99
CA LEU A 66 3.27 0.48 -7.82
C LEU A 66 3.95 -0.63 -8.64
N LEU A 67 3.83 -1.89 -8.21
CA LEU A 67 4.49 -3.04 -8.83
C LEU A 67 3.57 -3.84 -9.75
N ARG A 68 2.33 -3.40 -9.98
CA ARG A 68 1.39 -4.14 -10.83
C ARG A 68 1.84 -4.14 -12.29
N ASP A 69 1.79 -5.33 -12.89
CA ASP A 69 1.99 -5.51 -14.33
C ASP A 69 0.68 -5.28 -15.11
N LEU A 70 0.71 -5.53 -16.43
CA LEU A 70 -0.45 -5.38 -17.31
C LEU A 70 -1.60 -6.33 -16.96
N ASP A 71 -1.31 -7.45 -16.28
CA ASP A 71 -2.32 -8.39 -15.77
C ASP A 71 -2.85 -7.97 -14.39
N GLY A 72 -2.44 -6.79 -13.91
CA GLY A 72 -2.76 -6.26 -12.60
C GLY A 72 -2.03 -6.98 -11.46
N LYS A 73 -1.10 -7.91 -11.69
CA LYS A 73 -0.46 -8.65 -10.60
C LYS A 73 0.80 -7.94 -10.12
N PRO A 74 1.04 -7.83 -8.79
CA PRO A 74 2.26 -7.21 -8.29
C PRO A 74 3.48 -8.09 -8.62
N ARG A 75 4.34 -7.60 -9.51
CA ARG A 75 5.49 -8.32 -10.04
C ARG A 75 6.70 -7.40 -10.11
N ALA A 76 7.58 -7.46 -9.11
CA ALA A 76 8.82 -6.69 -9.13
C ALA A 76 9.68 -6.93 -10.40
N SER A 77 9.68 -8.14 -10.95
CA SER A 77 10.51 -8.48 -12.12
C SER A 77 10.07 -7.82 -13.43
N SER A 78 8.83 -7.32 -13.56
CA SER A 78 8.39 -6.56 -14.74
C SER A 78 8.78 -5.09 -14.69
N ILE A 79 9.27 -4.59 -13.55
CA ILE A 79 9.65 -3.18 -13.37
C ILE A 79 11.12 -2.99 -13.77
N ASN A 80 11.36 -1.97 -14.60
CA ASN A 80 12.70 -1.57 -15.07
C ASN A 80 13.19 -0.25 -14.44
N ASP A 81 12.35 0.39 -13.63
CA ASP A 81 12.65 1.64 -12.93
C ASP A 81 13.13 1.34 -11.50
N VAL A 82 14.42 1.58 -11.24
CA VAL A 82 15.04 1.39 -9.92
C VAL A 82 14.42 2.32 -8.88
N ALA A 83 14.12 3.57 -9.21
CA ALA A 83 13.54 4.53 -8.26
C ALA A 83 12.12 4.11 -7.84
N LEU A 84 11.34 3.55 -8.78
CA LEU A 84 10.02 2.99 -8.48
C LEU A 84 10.12 1.76 -7.55
N LEU A 85 11.09 0.88 -7.80
CA LEU A 85 11.37 -0.30 -6.96
C LEU A 85 11.77 0.11 -5.54
N GLU A 86 12.67 1.07 -5.39
CA GLU A 86 13.06 1.59 -4.08
C GLU A 86 11.90 2.27 -3.35
N LYS A 87 11.05 3.02 -4.07
CA LYS A 87 9.84 3.61 -3.49
C LYS A 87 8.90 2.52 -2.95
N ALA A 88 8.68 1.46 -3.71
CA ALA A 88 7.88 0.32 -3.26
C ALA A 88 8.51 -0.38 -2.04
N ASP A 89 9.84 -0.57 -2.01
CA ASP A 89 10.51 -1.17 -0.85
C ASP A 89 10.36 -0.32 0.41
N ARG A 90 10.51 1.02 0.31
CA ARG A 90 10.31 1.93 1.46
C ARG A 90 8.90 1.83 2.03
N LEU A 91 7.89 1.73 1.17
CA LEU A 91 6.50 1.54 1.59
C LEU A 91 6.31 0.17 2.29
N LEU A 92 6.89 -0.91 1.76
CA LEU A 92 6.85 -2.23 2.41
C LEU A 92 7.62 -2.26 3.74
N ALA A 93 8.75 -1.56 3.82
CA ALA A 93 9.51 -1.41 5.05
C ALA A 93 8.65 -0.74 6.12
N ARG A 94 7.98 0.37 5.77
CA ARG A 94 7.07 1.06 6.68
C ARG A 94 5.90 0.20 7.11
N ALA A 95 5.33 -0.61 6.22
CA ALA A 95 4.30 -1.58 6.57
C ALA A 95 4.79 -2.58 7.62
N ALA A 96 6.00 -3.12 7.46
CA ALA A 96 6.58 -4.07 8.41
C ALA A 96 6.91 -3.45 9.78
N GLU A 97 7.34 -2.20 9.82
CA GLU A 97 7.55 -1.45 11.08
C GLU A 97 6.25 -1.33 11.87
N LEU A 98 5.16 -0.95 11.20
CA LEU A 98 3.84 -0.79 11.81
C LEU A 98 3.20 -2.12 12.22
N HIS A 99 3.42 -3.19 11.44
CA HIS A 99 2.90 -4.50 11.75
C HIS A 99 3.78 -5.62 11.18
N PRO A 100 4.70 -6.21 11.97
CA PRO A 100 5.66 -7.20 11.48
C PRO A 100 5.04 -8.42 10.80
N LYS A 101 3.80 -8.78 11.17
CA LYS A 101 3.05 -9.90 10.61
C LYS A 101 2.30 -9.57 9.32
N ILE A 102 2.53 -8.40 8.70
CA ILE A 102 1.85 -7.96 7.46
C ILE A 102 2.39 -8.62 6.17
N GLN A 103 3.28 -9.63 6.27
CA GLN A 103 3.72 -10.48 5.15
C GLN A 103 4.30 -9.74 3.94
N VAL A 104 5.36 -8.96 4.15
CA VAL A 104 6.03 -8.21 3.06
C VAL A 104 7.41 -8.77 2.66
N LYS A 105 7.98 -9.65 3.49
CA LYS A 105 9.36 -10.15 3.37
C LYS A 105 9.69 -10.62 1.94
N THR A 106 8.90 -11.55 1.41
CA THR A 106 9.13 -12.14 0.08
C THR A 106 9.08 -11.11 -1.04
N MET A 107 8.19 -10.12 -0.97
CA MET A 107 8.15 -9.08 -2.00
C MET A 107 9.36 -8.15 -1.91
N ARG A 108 9.79 -7.77 -0.70
CA ARG A 108 11.02 -6.98 -0.49
C ARG A 108 12.26 -7.70 -1.02
N GLU A 109 12.38 -9.00 -0.79
CA GLU A 109 13.46 -9.83 -1.35
C GLU A 109 13.47 -9.83 -2.88
N ARG A 110 12.28 -9.94 -3.51
CA ARG A 110 12.13 -9.85 -4.97
C ARG A 110 12.50 -8.48 -5.53
N ILE A 111 12.12 -7.40 -4.83
CA ILE A 111 12.50 -6.03 -5.18
C ILE A 111 14.02 -5.88 -5.11
N ALA A 112 14.65 -6.29 -4.02
CA ALA A 112 16.10 -6.20 -3.85
C ALA A 112 16.86 -6.99 -4.93
N ALA A 113 16.39 -8.20 -5.28
CA ALA A 113 16.96 -8.98 -6.37
C ALA A 113 16.82 -8.27 -7.73
N ARG A 114 15.67 -7.61 -7.97
CA ARG A 114 15.45 -6.87 -9.20
C ARG A 114 16.36 -5.65 -9.31
N ILE A 115 16.52 -4.89 -8.24
CA ILE A 115 17.41 -3.72 -8.21
C ILE A 115 18.84 -4.14 -8.57
N ARG A 116 19.39 -5.18 -7.91
CA ARG A 116 20.73 -5.71 -8.23
C ARG A 116 20.86 -6.09 -9.71
N ALA A 117 19.87 -6.80 -10.24
CA ALA A 117 19.88 -7.20 -11.65
C ALA A 117 19.83 -6.03 -12.65
N LEU A 118 19.36 -4.85 -12.23
CA LEU A 118 19.34 -3.63 -13.05
C LEU A 118 20.61 -2.79 -12.88
N THR A 119 21.19 -2.76 -11.67
CA THR A 119 22.41 -2.00 -11.37
C THR A 119 23.67 -2.71 -11.83
N ASP A 120 23.72 -4.04 -11.76
CA ASP A 120 24.91 -4.82 -12.17
C ASP A 120 25.04 -4.93 -13.70
N LYS A 121 24.03 -4.48 -14.45
CA LYS A 121 23.99 -4.47 -15.93
C LYS A 121 24.30 -3.09 -16.54
N GLY A 122 24.45 -2.06 -15.72
CA GLY A 122 24.87 -0.71 -16.12
C GLY A 122 26.36 -0.52 -15.92
#